data_AF-A0A3D5DUD4-F1
#
_entry.id   AF-A0A3D5DUD4-F1
#
_cell.length_a   1.000
_cell.length_b   1.000
_cell.length_c   1.000
_cell.angle_alpha   90.00
_cell.angle_beta   90.00
_cell.angle_gamma   90.00
#
_symmetry.space_group_name_H-M   'P 1'
#
loop_
_entity.id
_entity.type
_entity.pdbx_description
1 polymer ?
#
loop_
_entity_poly.entity_id
_entity_poly.type
_entity_poly.pdbx_seq_one_letter_code
_entity_poly.pdbx_strand_id
1 'polypeptide(L)'
;MSPDGADGKPPQEQGVARRSVLRGVGAGTLAAGAGGILAACSSGIKGSGPSTSSGTINIGFITPLTGPLAGFASGDKFVLDTIRATSAYAKGFTVGSKNYKVNIVTADSQSDPNRASQVARQLILNNNVDMLLTTSTPETTNPVAVVAQTQGVPCLSTVVPWESWYGGLGGNPAPGKSTTVFEYCTMFFFGLKEFQGCFVPMWNRVPAANKNVACMYPNDADGNAFRAAFEPLITASGYKPVDGGAYTDGTTDFSSMIAKFKSTNCEYYSNAPIPPDFNTFWKQAHQQGWKPKLATVAKVLLFPADTVALGSLVNNVATDSWWGPFMPNKSSLDGQSASALANAFQAQTGNQWVQSIGSTYSLFEVAQKAFTAVSDPHDKKAVAHALHNVNYSGMCGALNFAGGPAPGVAIINPVGVQWKAATGKFPFEMKVVDNSLNPAVKIEAKLEPTNP
;
A
#
# COMPACT_ATOMS: atom_id res chain seq x y z
N MET A 1 -62.49 6.34 26.15
CA MET A 1 -61.89 6.73 27.43
C MET A 1 -60.41 6.45 27.33
N SER A 2 -59.58 7.49 27.41
CA SER A 2 -58.13 7.39 27.66
C SER A 2 -57.88 6.97 29.13
N PRO A 3 -56.64 6.94 29.64
CA PRO A 3 -55.69 5.82 29.60
C PRO A 3 -55.12 5.49 31.01
N ASP A 4 -54.30 4.45 31.12
CA ASP A 4 -53.29 4.21 32.19
C ASP A 4 -52.42 3.04 31.69
N GLY A 5 -51.09 2.98 31.71
CA GLY A 5 -50.04 3.84 32.23
C GLY A 5 -48.73 3.01 32.22
N ALA A 6 -47.60 3.71 32.35
CA ALA A 6 -46.24 3.23 32.66
C ALA A 6 -45.22 3.15 31.50
N ASP A 7 -44.53 4.27 31.36
CA ASP A 7 -43.27 4.54 30.66
C ASP A 7 -42.06 3.74 31.20
N GLY A 8 -41.17 3.34 30.29
CA GLY A 8 -39.80 2.92 30.59
C GLY A 8 -38.80 3.74 29.75
N LYS A 9 -38.15 4.73 30.38
CA LYS A 9 -37.04 5.53 29.80
C LYS A 9 -35.69 4.80 29.89
N PRO A 10 -34.72 5.13 29.00
CA PRO A 10 -33.44 4.44 28.85
C PRO A 10 -32.39 4.86 29.91
N PRO A 11 -31.31 4.07 30.10
CA PRO A 11 -30.31 4.33 31.13
C PRO A 11 -29.42 5.55 30.84
N GLN A 12 -29.14 6.27 31.92
CA GLN A 12 -28.52 7.58 32.02
C GLN A 12 -27.00 7.45 32.27
N GLU A 13 -26.20 8.22 31.54
CA GLU A 13 -24.76 8.41 31.72
C GLU A 13 -24.45 9.00 33.12
N GLN A 14 -23.43 8.45 33.79
CA GLN A 14 -22.83 9.06 34.98
C GLN A 14 -21.51 9.71 34.63
N GLY A 15 -21.51 11.04 34.61
CA GLY A 15 -20.30 11.84 34.73
C GLY A 15 -19.90 12.02 36.20
N VAL A 16 -18.59 12.07 36.46
CA VAL A 16 -18.05 12.54 37.75
C VAL A 16 -17.12 13.73 37.50
N ALA A 17 -17.41 14.80 38.22
CA ALA A 17 -16.85 16.13 38.10
C ALA A 17 -15.53 16.31 38.89
N ARG A 18 -14.78 17.33 38.45
CA ARG A 18 -13.60 17.94 39.05
C ARG A 18 -13.87 18.59 40.42
N ARG A 19 -13.01 18.35 41.41
CA ARG A 19 -12.33 19.34 42.31
C ARG A 19 -11.65 18.62 43.49
N SER A 20 -10.34 18.83 43.72
CA SER A 20 -9.76 19.53 44.88
C SER A 20 -8.57 18.67 45.38
N VAL A 21 -7.46 19.10 45.95
CA VAL A 21 -6.88 20.39 46.37
C VAL A 21 -5.40 20.09 46.68
N LEU A 22 -4.48 20.98 46.31
CA LEU A 22 -3.11 21.02 46.85
C LEU A 22 -3.12 21.32 48.35
N ARG A 23 -2.28 20.64 49.14
CA ARG A 23 -1.40 21.21 50.18
C ARG A 23 -0.70 20.12 50.98
N GLY A 24 0.62 20.21 51.05
CA GLY A 24 1.47 19.36 51.90
C GLY A 24 2.87 19.95 51.97
N VAL A 25 3.02 21.09 52.64
CA VAL A 25 4.29 21.64 53.10
C VAL A 25 4.41 21.32 54.59
N GLY A 26 5.50 20.66 54.98
CA GLY A 26 5.96 20.47 56.35
C GLY A 26 7.42 20.01 56.27
N ALA A 27 8.37 20.94 56.36
CA ALA A 27 9.08 21.31 57.59
C ALA A 27 10.30 20.41 57.84
N GLY A 28 11.50 20.96 57.56
CA GLY A 28 12.80 20.37 57.83
C GLY A 28 13.87 21.47 57.82
N THR A 29 14.12 21.98 59.03
CA THR A 29 14.99 23.07 59.49
C THR A 29 16.38 23.28 58.85
N LEU A 30 16.63 24.53 58.45
CA LEU A 30 17.79 25.41 58.70
C LEU A 30 19.13 24.79 59.19
N ALA A 31 20.20 25.04 58.42
CA ALA A 31 21.49 25.48 58.96
C ALA A 31 22.21 26.36 57.91
N ALA A 32 22.51 27.60 58.29
CA ALA A 32 23.27 28.57 57.50
C ALA A 32 24.78 28.36 57.71
N GLY A 33 25.56 28.57 56.65
CA GLY A 33 27.03 28.62 56.70
C GLY A 33 27.58 29.29 55.45
N ALA A 34 28.22 30.45 55.65
CA ALA A 34 28.77 31.30 54.60
C ALA A 34 30.18 30.87 54.17
N GLY A 35 30.56 31.23 52.93
CA GLY A 35 31.94 31.48 52.53
C GLY A 35 32.65 30.36 51.76
N GLY A 36 33.08 30.67 50.53
CA GLY A 36 34.02 29.83 49.78
C GLY A 36 34.04 30.10 48.28
N ILE A 37 34.62 31.22 47.85
CA ILE A 37 35.11 31.38 46.47
C ILE A 37 36.34 30.48 46.34
N LEU A 38 36.23 29.39 45.58
CA LEU A 38 37.38 28.62 45.09
C LEU A 38 37.10 28.23 43.65
N ALA A 39 37.75 28.96 42.74
CA ALA A 39 37.95 28.54 41.37
C ALA A 39 38.81 27.26 41.37
N ALA A 40 38.30 26.19 40.77
CA ALA A 40 39.10 25.06 40.33
C ALA A 40 38.72 24.73 38.89
N CYS A 41 39.64 25.05 37.99
CA CYS A 41 39.63 24.55 36.63
C CYS A 41 39.93 23.04 36.68
N SER A 42 38.98 22.21 36.25
CA SER A 42 39.32 20.88 35.75
C SER A 42 38.58 20.64 34.43
N SER A 43 39.39 20.66 33.38
CA SER A 43 39.05 20.34 32.02
C SER A 43 38.47 18.93 31.89
N GLY A 44 37.49 18.78 30.99
CA GLY A 44 37.43 17.60 30.15
C GLY A 44 36.71 16.37 30.70
N ILE A 45 35.42 16.50 31.00
CA ILE A 45 34.49 15.41 30.72
C ILE A 45 33.44 15.99 29.76
N LYS A 46 33.64 15.76 28.45
CA LYS A 46 32.53 15.80 27.49
C LYS A 46 31.58 14.67 27.89
N GLY A 47 30.72 14.95 28.85
CA GLY A 47 29.58 14.11 29.13
C GLY A 47 28.76 14.06 27.85
N SER A 48 28.73 12.90 27.22
CA SER A 48 27.66 12.53 26.30
C SER A 48 26.36 12.51 27.09
N GLY A 49 25.81 13.70 27.36
CA GLY A 49 24.43 13.83 27.78
C GLY A 49 23.53 13.20 26.72
N PRO A 50 22.37 12.64 27.10
CA PRO A 50 21.43 12.11 26.13
C PRO A 50 21.17 13.20 25.07
N SER A 51 21.33 12.89 23.79
CA SER A 51 21.10 13.86 22.73
C SER A 51 19.68 14.39 22.87
N THR A 52 19.54 15.65 23.26
CA THR A 52 18.25 16.30 23.39
C THR A 52 17.66 16.39 21.98
N SER A 53 16.54 15.69 21.77
CA SER A 53 15.80 15.71 20.50
C SER A 53 15.56 17.15 20.06
N SER A 54 15.96 17.49 18.83
CA SER A 54 15.84 18.83 18.24
C SER A 54 14.42 19.16 17.76
N GLY A 55 13.49 18.21 17.89
CA GLY A 55 12.10 18.31 17.47
C GLY A 55 11.51 16.92 17.24
N THR A 56 10.34 16.87 16.61
CA THR A 56 9.67 15.62 16.21
C THR A 56 9.21 15.75 14.76
N ILE A 57 9.61 14.82 13.91
CA ILE A 57 9.08 14.65 12.55
C ILE A 57 7.75 13.88 12.65
N ASN A 58 6.66 14.49 12.18
CA ASN A 58 5.34 13.89 12.17
C ASN A 58 5.02 13.31 10.80
N ILE A 59 4.78 12.00 10.73
CA ILE A 59 4.41 11.29 9.51
C ILE A 59 2.96 10.83 9.65
N GLY A 60 2.11 11.24 8.70
CA GLY A 60 0.76 10.69 8.57
C GLY A 60 0.79 9.45 7.69
N PHE A 61 0.17 8.35 8.10
CA PHE A 61 0.02 7.14 7.30
C PHE A 61 -1.46 6.86 7.04
N ILE A 62 -1.89 6.92 5.77
CA ILE A 62 -3.29 6.78 5.36
C ILE A 62 -3.46 5.55 4.49
N THR A 63 -4.32 4.64 4.93
CA THR A 63 -4.55 3.30 4.36
C THR A 63 -6.03 2.91 4.53
N PRO A 64 -6.61 2.01 3.72
CA PRO A 64 -7.98 1.52 3.92
C PRO A 64 -8.01 0.42 4.99
N LEU A 65 -8.02 0.78 6.29
CA LEU A 65 -8.08 -0.20 7.39
C LEU A 65 -9.44 -0.92 7.44
N THR A 66 -10.50 -0.27 6.97
CA THR A 66 -11.86 -0.81 6.93
C THR A 66 -12.52 -0.61 5.56
N GLY A 67 -13.66 -1.26 5.35
CA GLY A 67 -14.41 -1.23 4.09
C GLY A 67 -13.98 -2.34 3.11
N PRO A 68 -14.47 -2.29 1.85
CA PRO A 68 -14.23 -3.33 0.85
C PRO A 68 -12.76 -3.59 0.51
N LEU A 69 -11.86 -2.65 0.79
CA LEU A 69 -10.43 -2.73 0.49
C LEU A 69 -9.56 -3.10 1.70
N ALA A 70 -10.17 -3.46 2.84
CA ALA A 70 -9.45 -3.76 4.09
C ALA A 70 -8.41 -4.89 3.98
N GLY A 71 -8.55 -5.78 2.99
CA GLY A 71 -7.57 -6.84 2.70
C GLY A 71 -6.16 -6.28 2.44
N PHE A 72 -6.07 -5.12 1.78
CA PHE A 72 -4.79 -4.45 1.50
C PHE A 72 -4.05 -4.01 2.76
N ALA A 73 -4.79 -3.64 3.80
CA ALA A 73 -4.24 -3.13 5.06
C ALA A 73 -3.99 -4.23 6.12
N SER A 74 -4.26 -5.50 5.79
CA SER A 74 -4.13 -6.63 6.73
C SER A 74 -2.72 -6.79 7.32
N GLY A 75 -1.70 -6.28 6.63
CA GLY A 75 -0.29 -6.29 7.06
C GLY A 75 0.17 -5.04 7.82
N ASP A 76 -0.61 -3.96 7.82
CA ASP A 76 -0.11 -2.62 8.19
C ASP A 76 0.29 -2.52 9.65
N LYS A 77 -0.49 -3.11 10.57
CA LYS A 77 -0.14 -3.10 12.00
C LYS A 77 1.22 -3.76 12.25
N PHE A 78 1.46 -4.91 11.63
CA PHE A 78 2.73 -5.61 11.75
C PHE A 78 3.89 -4.78 11.22
N VAL A 79 3.73 -4.16 10.04
CA VAL A 79 4.76 -3.30 9.45
C VAL A 79 5.04 -2.09 10.34
N LEU A 80 4.00 -1.40 10.82
CA LEU A 80 4.16 -0.23 11.68
C LEU A 80 4.90 -0.57 12.98
N ASP A 81 4.56 -1.70 13.61
CA ASP A 81 5.25 -2.17 14.82
C ASP A 81 6.71 -2.53 14.52
N THR A 82 6.96 -3.22 13.40
CA THR A 82 8.32 -3.59 12.95
C THR A 82 9.17 -2.35 12.66
N ILE A 83 8.62 -1.39 11.90
CA ILE A 83 9.29 -0.13 11.56
C ILE A 83 9.64 0.66 12.82
N ARG A 84 8.69 0.84 13.75
CA ARG A 84 8.93 1.54 15.02
C ARG A 84 10.04 0.88 15.85
N ALA A 85 10.20 -0.44 15.75
CA ALA A 85 11.25 -1.19 16.44
C ALA A 85 12.63 -1.11 15.75
N THR A 86 12.72 -0.70 14.49
CA THR A 86 14.02 -0.51 13.82
C THR A 86 14.85 0.55 14.54
N SER A 87 16.17 0.39 14.56
CA SER A 87 17.06 1.39 15.20
C SER A 87 16.92 2.78 14.55
N ALA A 88 16.59 2.85 13.25
CA ALA A 88 16.43 4.12 12.53
C ALA A 88 15.23 4.92 13.04
N TYR A 89 14.10 4.28 13.31
CA TYR A 89 12.90 4.95 13.82
C TYR A 89 12.88 5.08 15.34
N ALA A 90 13.37 4.07 16.08
CA ALA A 90 13.40 4.11 17.54
C ALA A 90 14.33 5.20 18.11
N LYS A 91 15.47 5.44 17.45
CA LYS A 91 16.44 6.48 17.87
C LYS A 91 16.20 7.84 17.20
N GLY A 92 15.25 7.92 16.27
CA GLY A 92 14.99 9.12 15.49
C GLY A 92 15.96 9.34 14.33
N PHE A 93 15.66 10.34 13.51
CA PHE A 93 16.44 10.67 12.31
C PHE A 93 17.48 11.74 12.61
N THR A 94 18.72 11.47 12.21
CA THR A 94 19.79 12.46 12.24
C THR A 94 19.75 13.28 10.95
N VAL A 95 19.53 14.59 11.09
CA VAL A 95 19.47 15.56 10.00
C VAL A 95 20.51 16.64 10.29
N GLY A 96 21.60 16.67 9.51
CA GLY A 96 22.79 17.44 9.86
C GLY A 96 23.37 17.02 11.21
N SER A 97 23.55 17.97 12.13
CA SER A 97 24.03 17.72 13.50
C SER A 97 22.91 17.50 14.53
N LYS A 98 21.65 17.51 14.08
CA LYS A 98 20.46 17.43 14.93
C LYS A 98 19.83 16.05 14.84
N ASN A 99 19.24 15.58 15.93
CA ASN A 99 18.46 14.34 15.97
C ASN A 99 17.00 14.65 16.25
N TYR A 100 16.09 14.07 15.46
CA TYR A 100 14.66 14.31 15.54
C TYR A 100 13.93 13.00 15.85
N LYS A 101 13.05 13.00 16.85
CA LYS A 101 12.11 11.90 17.07
C LYS A 101 11.19 11.74 15.87
N VAL A 102 10.71 10.52 15.63
CA VAL A 102 9.73 10.25 14.58
C VAL A 102 8.43 9.83 15.22
N ASN A 103 7.35 10.50 14.85
CA ASN A 103 5.99 10.17 15.25
C ASN A 103 5.20 9.74 14.02
N ILE A 104 4.53 8.59 14.10
CA ILE A 104 3.70 8.06 13.00
C ILE A 104 2.25 8.01 13.48
N VAL A 105 1.40 8.78 12.82
CA VAL A 105 -0.05 8.84 13.07
C VAL A 105 -0.78 8.15 11.93
N THR A 106 -1.55 7.11 12.24
CA THR A 106 -2.30 6.35 11.24
C THR A 106 -3.75 6.86 11.14
N ALA A 107 -4.29 6.95 9.93
CA ALA A 107 -5.69 7.25 9.70
C ALA A 107 -6.33 6.27 8.70
N ASP A 108 -7.58 5.92 8.97
CA ASP A 108 -8.39 5.04 8.13
C ASP A 108 -9.14 5.83 7.07
N SER A 109 -8.92 5.48 5.80
CA SER A 109 -9.68 5.99 4.66
C SER A 109 -11.03 5.30 4.46
N GLN A 110 -11.28 4.17 5.13
CA GLN A 110 -12.54 3.42 5.07
C GLN A 110 -12.92 2.95 3.65
N SER A 111 -11.93 2.81 2.78
CA SER A 111 -12.14 2.53 1.35
C SER A 111 -12.98 3.60 0.63
N ASP A 112 -13.01 4.83 1.14
CA ASP A 112 -13.83 5.92 0.62
C ASP A 112 -12.97 7.15 0.24
N PRO A 113 -13.06 7.65 -1.01
CA PRO A 113 -12.25 8.79 -1.46
C PRO A 113 -12.50 10.11 -0.72
N ASN A 114 -13.74 10.36 -0.28
CA ASN A 114 -14.07 11.58 0.46
C ASN A 114 -13.46 11.52 1.86
N ARG A 115 -13.55 10.36 2.52
CA ARG A 115 -12.95 10.10 3.81
C ARG A 115 -11.43 10.17 3.74
N ALA A 116 -10.81 9.58 2.71
CA ALA A 116 -9.37 9.69 2.46
C ALA A 116 -8.91 11.17 2.38
N SER A 117 -9.64 11.99 1.61
CA SER A 117 -9.40 13.44 1.53
C SER A 117 -9.59 14.15 2.87
N GLN A 118 -10.60 13.76 3.65
CA GLN A 118 -10.90 14.36 4.95
C GLN A 118 -9.80 14.07 5.96
N VAL A 119 -9.37 12.82 6.09
CA VAL A 119 -8.33 12.43 7.05
C VAL A 119 -6.97 12.99 6.66
N ALA A 120 -6.65 13.12 5.37
CA ALA A 120 -5.45 13.82 4.91
C ALA A 120 -5.42 15.27 5.41
N ARG A 121 -6.51 16.03 5.23
CA ARG A 121 -6.62 17.40 5.74
C ARG A 121 -6.51 17.45 7.27
N GLN A 122 -7.14 16.52 7.98
CA GLN A 122 -7.05 16.44 9.44
C GLN A 122 -5.63 16.21 9.93
N LEU A 123 -4.89 15.29 9.32
CA LEU A 123 -3.49 15.04 9.67
C LEU A 123 -2.61 16.26 9.38
N ILE A 124 -2.84 16.96 8.27
CA ILE A 124 -2.10 18.19 7.94
C ILE A 124 -2.39 19.30 8.96
N LEU A 125 -3.66 19.57 9.25
CA LEU A 125 -4.09 20.70 10.07
C LEU A 125 -3.93 20.47 11.58
N ASN A 126 -4.27 19.27 12.07
CA ASN A 126 -4.34 18.99 13.50
C ASN A 126 -3.07 18.29 14.01
N ASN A 127 -2.48 17.41 13.20
CA ASN A 127 -1.28 16.67 13.57
C ASN A 127 0.01 17.31 13.05
N ASN A 128 -0.09 18.39 12.25
CA ASN A 128 1.04 19.13 11.71
C ASN A 128 2.06 18.19 11.04
N VAL A 129 1.57 17.28 10.19
CA VAL A 129 2.45 16.32 9.52
C VAL A 129 3.45 17.01 8.58
N ASP A 130 4.68 16.51 8.60
CA ASP A 130 5.77 16.89 7.69
C ASP A 130 5.70 16.12 6.37
N MET A 131 5.10 14.92 6.38
CA MET A 131 4.86 14.10 5.20
C MET A 131 3.61 13.23 5.39
N LEU A 132 2.91 12.98 4.28
CA LEU A 132 1.88 11.94 4.18
C LEU A 132 2.42 10.72 3.43
N LEU A 133 2.30 9.55 4.03
CA LEU A 133 2.49 8.26 3.38
C LEU A 133 1.11 7.68 3.12
N THR A 134 0.88 7.18 1.92
CA THR A 134 -0.38 6.54 1.58
C THR A 134 -0.18 5.31 0.72
N THR A 135 -1.04 4.33 0.90
CA THR A 135 -0.98 3.07 0.18
C THR A 135 -2.36 2.60 -0.20
N SER A 136 -2.35 1.78 -1.25
CA SER A 136 -3.40 0.83 -1.62
C SER A 136 -4.60 1.51 -2.29
N THR A 137 -4.71 1.22 -3.59
CA THR A 137 -5.80 1.61 -4.50
C THR A 137 -5.93 3.12 -4.80
N PRO A 138 -6.43 3.49 -5.99
CA PRO A 138 -6.70 4.89 -6.32
C PRO A 138 -7.70 5.55 -5.36
N GLU A 139 -8.65 4.76 -4.83
CA GLU A 139 -9.71 5.22 -3.94
C GLU A 139 -9.16 5.88 -2.66
N THR A 140 -7.99 5.44 -2.18
CA THR A 140 -7.30 6.05 -1.04
C THR A 140 -6.18 6.99 -1.48
N THR A 141 -5.29 6.54 -2.36
CA THR A 141 -4.01 7.24 -2.59
C THR A 141 -4.17 8.53 -3.40
N ASN A 142 -5.01 8.54 -4.45
CA ASN A 142 -5.22 9.71 -5.30
C ASN A 142 -5.78 10.90 -4.51
N PRO A 143 -6.89 10.78 -3.74
CA PRO A 143 -7.42 11.89 -2.96
C PRO A 143 -6.42 12.40 -1.90
N VAL A 144 -5.65 11.51 -1.27
CA VAL A 144 -4.60 11.90 -0.32
C VAL A 144 -3.52 12.74 -1.02
N ALA A 145 -3.01 12.26 -2.15
CA ALA A 145 -1.98 12.95 -2.91
C ALA A 145 -2.48 14.29 -3.48
N VAL A 146 -3.72 14.38 -3.96
CA VAL A 146 -4.34 15.65 -4.40
C VAL A 146 -4.40 16.67 -3.25
N VAL A 147 -4.82 16.24 -2.05
CA VAL A 147 -4.81 17.10 -0.87
C VAL A 147 -3.39 17.55 -0.53
N ALA A 148 -2.43 16.63 -0.52
CA ALA A 148 -1.04 16.91 -0.21
C ALA A 148 -0.41 17.91 -1.19
N GLN A 149 -0.60 17.68 -2.49
CA GLN A 149 -0.15 18.57 -3.57
C GLN A 149 -0.75 19.97 -3.42
N THR A 150 -2.04 20.07 -3.10
CA THR A 150 -2.74 21.36 -2.95
C THR A 150 -2.32 22.11 -1.68
N GLN A 151 -1.98 21.38 -0.61
CA GLN A 151 -1.62 21.95 0.70
C GLN A 151 -0.10 22.13 0.88
N GLY A 152 0.71 21.82 -0.14
CA GLY A 152 2.16 21.95 -0.08
C GLY A 152 2.83 21.02 0.93
N VAL A 153 2.33 19.78 1.06
CA VAL A 153 2.86 18.76 1.97
C VAL A 153 3.40 17.58 1.17
N PRO A 154 4.66 17.14 1.40
CA PRO A 154 5.21 15.94 0.80
C PRO A 154 4.26 14.75 0.92
N CYS A 155 4.05 14.04 -0.17
CA CYS A 155 3.32 12.79 -0.17
C CYS A 155 4.03 11.72 -0.99
N LEU A 156 4.19 10.55 -0.38
CA LEU A 156 4.68 9.35 -1.04
C LEU A 156 3.55 8.31 -1.09
N SER A 157 3.22 7.86 -2.29
CA SER A 157 2.16 6.89 -2.57
C SER A 157 2.72 5.53 -3.05
N THR A 158 1.99 4.44 -2.84
CA THR A 158 2.30 3.12 -3.43
C THR A 158 1.05 2.25 -3.56
N VAL A 159 1.18 1.08 -4.21
CA VAL A 159 0.12 0.07 -4.41
C VAL A 159 -1.06 0.62 -5.21
N VAL A 160 -0.75 1.33 -6.30
CA VAL A 160 -1.67 1.81 -7.33
C VAL A 160 -0.94 1.78 -8.66
N PRO A 161 -1.52 1.31 -9.77
CA PRO A 161 -0.89 1.42 -11.08
C PRO A 161 -0.49 2.87 -11.34
N TRP A 162 0.77 3.14 -11.70
CA TRP A 162 1.25 4.53 -11.75
C TRP A 162 0.44 5.40 -12.71
N GLU A 163 -0.12 4.82 -13.77
CA GLU A 163 -1.03 5.51 -14.69
C GLU A 163 -2.35 5.93 -14.01
N SER A 164 -2.95 5.07 -13.19
CA SER A 164 -4.16 5.39 -12.41
C SER A 164 -3.91 6.54 -11.44
N TRP A 165 -2.73 6.56 -10.80
CA TRP A 165 -2.32 7.63 -9.90
C TRP A 165 -2.04 8.93 -10.66
N TYR A 166 -1.23 8.86 -11.69
CA TYR A 166 -0.78 10.01 -12.46
C TYR A 166 -1.95 10.73 -13.14
N GLY A 167 -2.88 9.97 -13.73
CA GLY A 167 -4.14 10.49 -14.27
C GLY A 167 -5.06 11.07 -13.19
N GLY A 168 -5.14 10.41 -12.03
CA GLY A 168 -5.93 10.88 -10.89
C GLY A 168 -5.47 12.21 -10.29
N LEU A 169 -4.19 12.56 -10.44
CA LEU A 169 -3.64 13.86 -10.05
C LEU A 169 -3.74 14.92 -11.17
N GLY A 170 -4.33 14.58 -12.32
CA GLY A 170 -4.50 15.49 -13.46
C GLY A 170 -3.34 15.48 -14.47
N GLY A 171 -2.43 14.51 -14.38
CA GLY A 171 -1.40 14.26 -15.39
C GLY A 171 -1.96 13.47 -16.59
N ASN A 172 -1.18 13.39 -17.67
CA ASN A 172 -1.49 12.54 -18.82
C ASN A 172 -0.58 11.31 -18.84
N PRO A 173 -1.07 10.11 -18.49
CA PRO A 173 -0.25 8.90 -18.43
C PRO A 173 -0.02 8.25 -19.81
N ALA A 174 -0.56 8.81 -20.90
CA ALA A 174 -0.39 8.24 -22.22
C ALA A 174 1.10 8.17 -22.62
N PRO A 175 1.53 7.14 -23.38
CA PRO A 175 2.91 7.00 -23.81
C PRO A 175 3.47 8.29 -24.44
N GLY A 176 4.59 8.78 -23.90
CA GLY A 176 5.25 10.00 -24.37
C GLY A 176 4.57 11.32 -23.96
N LYS A 177 3.55 11.29 -23.08
CA LYS A 177 2.82 12.48 -22.60
C LYS A 177 2.95 12.74 -21.09
N SER A 178 3.59 11.83 -20.34
CA SER A 178 3.77 11.93 -18.88
C SER A 178 4.84 12.96 -18.48
N THR A 179 4.56 14.25 -18.70
CA THR A 179 5.53 15.35 -18.47
C THR A 179 5.23 16.24 -17.26
N THR A 180 4.03 16.17 -16.70
CA THR A 180 3.65 16.89 -15.47
C THR A 180 4.54 16.47 -14.29
N VAL A 181 5.08 17.45 -13.59
CA VAL A 181 5.81 17.26 -12.33
C VAL A 181 4.87 17.65 -11.18
N PHE A 182 4.55 16.71 -10.31
CA PHE A 182 3.82 17.00 -9.07
C PHE A 182 4.81 17.38 -7.98
N GLU A 183 4.99 18.67 -7.74
CA GLU A 183 6.05 19.22 -6.87
C GLU A 183 6.14 18.53 -5.50
N TYR A 184 5.01 18.19 -4.88
CA TYR A 184 4.96 17.62 -3.55
C TYR A 184 4.71 16.11 -3.51
N CYS A 185 4.44 15.49 -4.66
CA CYS A 185 3.93 14.12 -4.71
C CYS A 185 4.84 13.23 -5.54
N THR A 186 5.22 12.10 -4.95
CA THR A 186 5.89 11.00 -5.65
C THR A 186 5.17 9.69 -5.37
N MET A 187 5.41 8.69 -6.20
CA MET A 187 4.83 7.36 -5.99
C MET A 187 5.77 6.26 -6.50
N PHE A 188 5.62 5.07 -5.93
CA PHE A 188 6.26 3.90 -6.47
C PHE A 188 5.30 2.72 -6.57
N PHE A 189 5.14 2.21 -7.78
CA PHE A 189 4.45 0.96 -8.09
C PHE A 189 4.62 0.66 -9.58
N PHE A 190 4.41 -0.59 -9.99
CA PHE A 190 4.40 -0.92 -11.40
C PHE A 190 3.10 -0.47 -12.09
N GLY A 191 3.10 -0.40 -13.41
CA GLY A 191 1.99 0.09 -14.22
C GLY A 191 1.38 -0.94 -15.16
N LEU A 192 0.55 -0.46 -16.08
CA LEU A 192 -0.14 -1.31 -17.06
C LEU A 192 0.82 -2.00 -18.03
N LYS A 193 1.98 -1.40 -18.28
CA LYS A 193 3.05 -2.04 -19.06
C LYS A 193 3.60 -3.28 -18.36
N GLU A 194 3.82 -3.22 -17.05
CA GLU A 194 4.32 -4.36 -16.29
C GLU A 194 3.23 -5.42 -16.09
N PHE A 195 1.96 -5.04 -15.91
CA PHE A 195 0.86 -6.01 -16.00
C PHE A 195 0.89 -6.77 -17.34
N GLN A 196 1.08 -6.06 -18.46
CA GLN A 196 1.16 -6.68 -19.78
C GLN A 196 2.39 -7.59 -19.88
N GLY A 197 3.54 -7.14 -19.35
CA GLY A 197 4.77 -7.91 -19.27
C GLY A 197 4.69 -9.17 -18.39
N CYS A 198 3.76 -9.24 -17.44
CA CYS A 198 3.47 -10.47 -16.70
C CYS A 198 2.44 -11.35 -17.44
N PHE A 199 1.32 -10.76 -17.87
CA PHE A 199 0.16 -11.55 -18.30
C PHE A 199 0.33 -12.13 -19.70
N VAL A 200 0.85 -11.35 -20.66
CA VAL A 200 1.01 -11.82 -22.05
C VAL A 200 1.98 -13.01 -22.15
N PRO A 201 3.17 -13.02 -21.50
CA PRO A 201 4.03 -14.20 -21.50
C PRO A 201 3.38 -15.44 -20.89
N MET A 202 2.52 -15.30 -19.89
CA MET A 202 1.75 -16.40 -19.34
C MET A 202 0.70 -16.91 -20.35
N TRP A 203 -0.05 -16.02 -20.98
CA TRP A 203 -1.03 -16.38 -22.01
C TRP A 203 -0.38 -17.08 -23.22
N ASN A 204 0.80 -16.63 -23.66
CA ASN A 204 1.54 -17.25 -24.77
C ASN A 204 1.96 -18.69 -24.48
N ARG A 205 2.20 -19.04 -23.20
CA ARG A 205 2.57 -20.39 -22.77
C ARG A 205 1.37 -21.31 -22.50
N VAL A 206 0.16 -20.75 -22.47
CA VAL A 206 -1.10 -21.50 -22.36
C VAL A 206 -1.98 -21.16 -23.57
N PRO A 207 -1.70 -21.74 -24.74
CA PRO A 207 -2.47 -21.48 -25.95
C PRO A 207 -3.92 -21.95 -25.78
N ALA A 208 -4.84 -21.19 -26.38
CA ALA A 208 -6.27 -21.48 -26.41
C ALA A 208 -6.81 -21.42 -27.85
N ALA A 209 -8.11 -21.70 -28.03
CA ALA A 209 -8.74 -21.74 -29.35
C ALA A 209 -8.71 -20.38 -30.07
N ASN A 210 -8.69 -19.28 -29.32
CA ASN A 210 -8.56 -17.93 -29.83
C ASN A 210 -7.87 -17.03 -28.78
N LYS A 211 -7.58 -15.78 -29.15
CA LYS A 211 -6.90 -14.80 -28.29
C LYS A 211 -7.83 -13.74 -27.69
N ASN A 212 -9.12 -14.04 -27.57
CA ASN A 212 -10.08 -13.11 -26.97
C ASN A 212 -9.92 -13.11 -25.44
N VAL A 213 -9.74 -11.93 -24.86
CA VAL A 213 -9.55 -11.71 -23.43
C VAL A 213 -10.82 -11.07 -22.88
N ALA A 214 -11.52 -11.76 -21.98
CA ALA A 214 -12.59 -11.18 -21.22
C ALA A 214 -12.02 -10.15 -20.22
N CYS A 215 -12.48 -8.91 -20.32
CA CYS A 215 -12.01 -7.79 -19.53
C CYS A 215 -13.13 -7.30 -18.60
N MET A 216 -12.96 -7.51 -17.29
CA MET A 216 -13.91 -7.05 -16.26
C MET A 216 -13.36 -5.81 -15.55
N TYR A 217 -13.91 -4.64 -15.88
CA TYR A 217 -13.45 -3.37 -15.33
C TYR A 217 -14.64 -2.57 -14.75
N PRO A 218 -14.60 -2.14 -13.48
CA PRO A 218 -15.61 -1.24 -12.92
C PRO A 218 -15.54 0.16 -13.57
N ASN A 219 -16.47 1.04 -13.23
CA ASN A 219 -16.48 2.46 -13.62
C ASN A 219 -15.69 3.34 -12.63
N ASP A 220 -14.58 2.83 -12.10
CA ASP A 220 -13.68 3.52 -11.17
C ASP A 220 -12.37 3.96 -11.85
N ALA A 221 -11.41 4.49 -11.07
CA ALA A 221 -10.13 4.96 -11.59
C ALA A 221 -9.28 3.86 -12.24
N ASP A 222 -9.22 2.66 -11.64
CA ASP A 222 -8.44 1.54 -12.19
C ASP A 222 -9.11 0.98 -13.45
N GLY A 223 -10.43 0.74 -13.40
CA GLY A 223 -11.17 0.25 -14.56
C GLY A 223 -11.04 1.19 -15.77
N ASN A 224 -11.02 2.51 -15.54
CA ASN A 224 -10.75 3.48 -16.59
C ASN A 224 -9.30 3.43 -17.10
N ALA A 225 -8.31 3.31 -16.21
CA ALA A 225 -6.90 3.19 -16.60
C ALA A 225 -6.62 1.89 -17.39
N PHE A 226 -7.20 0.77 -16.98
CA PHE A 226 -7.07 -0.52 -17.69
C PHE A 226 -7.68 -0.45 -19.10
N ARG A 227 -8.87 0.14 -19.25
CA ARG A 227 -9.45 0.40 -20.60
C ARG A 227 -8.56 1.28 -21.46
N ALA A 228 -8.04 2.37 -20.89
CA ALA A 228 -7.27 3.37 -21.63
C ALA A 228 -5.86 2.91 -22.01
N ALA A 229 -5.23 2.06 -21.19
CA ALA A 229 -3.82 1.68 -21.36
C ALA A 229 -3.61 0.17 -21.54
N PHE A 230 -4.20 -0.68 -20.70
CA PHE A 230 -3.96 -2.12 -20.75
C PHE A 230 -4.57 -2.78 -22.00
N GLU A 231 -5.81 -2.43 -22.37
CA GLU A 231 -6.45 -2.96 -23.58
C GLU A 231 -5.65 -2.67 -24.87
N PRO A 232 -5.17 -1.43 -25.13
CA PRO A 232 -4.26 -1.18 -26.24
C PRO A 232 -2.95 -1.98 -26.18
N LEU A 233 -2.35 -2.15 -24.99
CA LEU A 233 -1.10 -2.90 -24.82
C LEU A 233 -1.25 -4.38 -25.18
N ILE A 234 -2.33 -5.03 -24.75
CA ILE A 234 -2.59 -6.43 -25.10
C ILE A 234 -3.05 -6.57 -26.56
N THR A 235 -3.73 -5.57 -27.11
CA THR A 235 -4.05 -5.50 -28.54
C THR A 235 -2.79 -5.48 -29.40
N ALA A 236 -1.83 -4.64 -29.04
CA ALA A 236 -0.52 -4.59 -29.69
C ALA A 236 0.27 -5.91 -29.55
N SER A 237 -0.04 -6.72 -28.54
CA SER A 237 0.53 -8.06 -28.33
C SER A 237 -0.22 -9.17 -29.12
N GLY A 238 -1.21 -8.81 -29.93
CA GLY A 238 -1.99 -9.73 -30.75
C GLY A 238 -3.14 -10.42 -30.02
N TYR A 239 -3.53 -9.95 -28.84
CA TYR A 239 -4.73 -10.37 -28.13
C TYR A 239 -5.91 -9.45 -28.47
N LYS A 240 -7.14 -9.91 -28.27
CA LYS A 240 -8.34 -9.12 -28.53
C LYS A 240 -9.10 -8.89 -27.22
N PRO A 241 -9.03 -7.70 -26.60
CA PRO A 241 -9.85 -7.40 -25.44
C PRO A 241 -11.33 -7.43 -25.82
N VAL A 242 -12.15 -7.96 -24.91
CA VAL A 242 -13.59 -7.86 -24.92
C VAL A 242 -13.99 -7.26 -23.60
N ASP A 243 -14.19 -5.94 -23.58
CA ASP A 243 -14.70 -5.23 -22.40
C ASP A 243 -16.11 -5.73 -22.05
N GLY A 244 -16.29 -6.19 -20.81
CA GLY A 244 -17.56 -6.65 -20.25
C GLY A 244 -18.63 -5.56 -20.16
N GLY A 245 -18.24 -4.30 -20.25
CA GLY A 245 -19.07 -3.13 -19.96
C GLY A 245 -18.78 -2.60 -18.55
N ALA A 246 -18.71 -1.27 -18.43
CA ALA A 246 -18.50 -0.61 -17.15
C ALA A 246 -19.68 -0.85 -16.21
N TYR A 247 -19.38 -1.04 -14.93
CA TYR A 247 -20.37 -1.31 -13.89
C TYR A 247 -19.97 -0.59 -12.60
N THR A 248 -20.95 -0.32 -11.74
CA THR A 248 -20.71 0.30 -10.42
C THR A 248 -20.21 -0.72 -9.42
N ASP A 249 -19.17 -0.36 -8.68
CA ASP A 249 -18.63 -1.18 -7.58
C ASP A 249 -19.74 -1.65 -6.61
N GLY A 250 -19.65 -2.89 -6.18
CA GLY A 250 -20.63 -3.52 -5.29
C GLY A 250 -21.87 -4.07 -6.01
N THR A 251 -21.91 -4.05 -7.36
CA THR A 251 -22.98 -4.74 -8.10
C THR A 251 -22.94 -6.25 -7.82
N THR A 252 -24.12 -6.86 -7.80
CA THR A 252 -24.29 -8.28 -7.44
C THR A 252 -24.74 -9.14 -8.61
N ASP A 253 -25.00 -8.57 -9.79
CA ASP A 253 -25.38 -9.31 -11.00
C ASP A 253 -24.40 -9.04 -12.15
N PHE A 254 -23.71 -10.08 -12.57
CA PHE A 254 -22.78 -10.06 -13.70
C PHE A 254 -23.25 -10.93 -14.87
N SER A 255 -24.51 -11.36 -14.89
CA SER A 255 -25.02 -12.34 -15.86
C SER A 255 -24.92 -11.87 -17.31
N SER A 256 -25.18 -10.58 -17.57
CA SER A 256 -25.05 -9.99 -18.91
C SER A 256 -23.60 -9.97 -19.38
N MET A 257 -22.66 -9.61 -18.51
CA MET A 257 -21.23 -9.61 -18.76
C MET A 257 -20.73 -11.04 -19.06
N ILE A 258 -21.13 -12.02 -18.26
CA ILE A 258 -20.78 -13.43 -18.47
C ILE A 258 -21.36 -13.95 -19.79
N ALA A 259 -22.62 -13.63 -20.10
CA ALA A 259 -23.24 -13.99 -21.38
C ALA A 259 -22.48 -13.40 -22.57
N LYS A 260 -22.02 -12.15 -22.47
CA LYS A 260 -21.17 -11.51 -23.47
C LYS A 260 -19.88 -12.29 -23.67
N PHE A 261 -19.13 -12.58 -22.60
CA PHE A 261 -17.86 -13.32 -22.68
C PHE A 261 -18.00 -14.71 -23.30
N LYS A 262 -19.11 -15.42 -23.03
CA LYS A 262 -19.45 -16.67 -23.71
C LYS A 262 -19.71 -16.46 -25.20
N SER A 263 -20.58 -15.51 -25.55
CA SER A 263 -20.97 -15.26 -26.94
C SER A 263 -19.79 -14.80 -27.82
N THR A 264 -18.77 -14.20 -27.21
CA THR A 264 -17.54 -13.78 -27.87
C THR A 264 -16.42 -14.80 -27.76
N ASN A 265 -16.68 -16.00 -27.23
CA ASN A 265 -15.70 -17.08 -27.05
C ASN A 265 -14.42 -16.63 -26.34
N CYS A 266 -14.53 -15.86 -25.24
CA CYS A 266 -13.34 -15.44 -24.50
C CYS A 266 -12.64 -16.62 -23.83
N GLU A 267 -11.36 -16.78 -24.13
CA GLU A 267 -10.50 -17.86 -23.63
C GLU A 267 -9.53 -17.39 -22.54
N TYR A 268 -9.25 -16.09 -22.48
CA TYR A 268 -8.42 -15.51 -21.43
C TYR A 268 -9.25 -14.56 -20.58
N TYR A 269 -8.79 -14.25 -19.38
CA TYR A 269 -9.46 -13.30 -18.49
C TYR A 269 -8.47 -12.33 -17.84
N SER A 270 -8.86 -11.07 -17.81
CA SER A 270 -8.21 -9.98 -17.09
C SER A 270 -9.27 -9.10 -16.43
N ASN A 271 -8.92 -8.44 -15.34
CA ASN A 271 -9.84 -7.66 -14.54
C ASN A 271 -9.12 -6.56 -13.76
N ALA A 272 -9.88 -5.64 -13.17
CA ALA A 272 -9.38 -4.72 -12.13
C ALA A 272 -10.49 -4.30 -11.12
N PRO A 273 -11.29 -5.24 -10.58
CA PRO A 273 -12.40 -4.92 -9.69
C PRO A 273 -11.95 -4.80 -8.24
N ILE A 274 -12.83 -4.32 -7.36
CA ILE A 274 -12.67 -4.56 -5.93
C ILE A 274 -12.81 -6.06 -5.59
N PRO A 275 -12.17 -6.57 -4.51
CA PRO A 275 -12.23 -7.98 -4.15
C PRO A 275 -13.64 -8.61 -4.03
N PRO A 276 -14.66 -7.98 -3.40
CA PRO A 276 -15.99 -8.59 -3.30
C PRO A 276 -16.68 -8.76 -4.66
N ASP A 277 -16.43 -7.87 -5.62
CA ASP A 277 -17.02 -7.92 -6.95
C ASP A 277 -16.41 -9.06 -7.76
N PHE A 278 -15.08 -9.23 -7.69
CA PHE A 278 -14.43 -10.40 -8.28
C PHE A 278 -14.98 -11.69 -7.69
N ASN A 279 -15.12 -11.76 -6.36
CA ASN A 279 -15.62 -12.97 -5.71
C ASN A 279 -17.03 -13.35 -6.20
N THR A 280 -17.89 -12.35 -6.38
CA THR A 280 -19.26 -12.53 -6.88
C THR A 280 -19.25 -12.94 -8.35
N PHE A 281 -18.52 -12.20 -9.21
CA PHE A 281 -18.37 -12.51 -10.62
C PHE A 281 -17.80 -13.90 -10.85
N TRP A 282 -16.71 -14.27 -10.16
CA TRP A 282 -16.01 -15.52 -10.39
C TRP A 282 -16.86 -16.73 -10.02
N LYS A 283 -17.67 -16.64 -8.95
CA LYS A 283 -18.66 -17.66 -8.59
C LYS A 283 -19.77 -17.78 -9.63
N GLN A 284 -20.32 -16.65 -10.08
CA GLN A 284 -21.37 -16.63 -11.10
C GLN A 284 -20.88 -17.17 -12.44
N ALA A 285 -19.67 -16.78 -12.88
CA ALA A 285 -19.02 -17.28 -14.08
C ALA A 285 -18.97 -18.82 -14.08
N HIS A 286 -18.49 -19.41 -12.98
CA HIS A 286 -18.40 -20.86 -12.82
C HIS A 286 -19.78 -21.54 -12.79
N GLN A 287 -20.75 -20.98 -12.06
CA GLN A 287 -22.12 -21.50 -12.00
C GLN A 287 -22.81 -21.46 -13.36
N GLN A 288 -22.55 -20.41 -14.14
CA GLN A 288 -23.08 -20.26 -15.48
C GLN A 288 -22.27 -21.06 -16.52
N GLY A 289 -21.14 -21.68 -16.14
CA GLY A 289 -20.35 -22.51 -17.04
C GLY A 289 -19.41 -21.74 -17.97
N TRP A 290 -19.10 -20.47 -17.69
CA TRP A 290 -17.99 -19.78 -18.35
C TRP A 290 -16.71 -19.97 -17.53
N LYS A 291 -15.70 -20.62 -18.13
CA LYS A 291 -14.43 -20.95 -17.49
C LYS A 291 -13.30 -20.67 -18.50
N PRO A 292 -12.55 -19.56 -18.39
CA PRO A 292 -11.50 -19.22 -19.34
C PRO A 292 -10.34 -20.22 -19.25
N LYS A 293 -9.59 -20.38 -20.36
CA LYS A 293 -8.38 -21.20 -20.43
C LYS A 293 -7.35 -20.83 -19.38
N LEU A 294 -7.11 -19.53 -19.26
CA LEU A 294 -6.23 -18.96 -18.25
C LEU A 294 -6.79 -17.63 -17.75
N ALA A 295 -6.96 -17.53 -16.44
CA ALA A 295 -7.25 -16.28 -15.76
C ALA A 295 -5.96 -15.65 -15.22
N THR A 296 -5.73 -14.40 -15.58
CA THR A 296 -4.70 -13.54 -14.99
C THR A 296 -5.39 -12.33 -14.39
N VAL A 297 -5.46 -12.27 -13.07
CA VAL A 297 -6.24 -11.24 -12.37
C VAL A 297 -5.35 -10.13 -11.82
N ALA A 298 -5.88 -8.91 -11.75
CA ALA A 298 -5.26 -7.75 -11.11
C ALA A 298 -6.19 -7.17 -10.03
N LYS A 299 -5.62 -6.44 -9.05
CA LYS A 299 -6.32 -5.87 -7.87
C LYS A 299 -6.92 -6.90 -6.89
N VAL A 300 -7.03 -8.18 -7.27
CA VAL A 300 -7.67 -9.27 -6.51
C VAL A 300 -6.84 -10.55 -6.52
N LEU A 301 -7.14 -11.48 -5.60
CA LEU A 301 -6.30 -12.66 -5.34
C LEU A 301 -4.85 -12.26 -5.04
N LEU A 302 -4.69 -11.11 -4.39
CA LEU A 302 -3.39 -10.60 -3.93
C LEU A 302 -3.12 -11.05 -2.49
N PHE A 303 -4.16 -11.49 -1.79
CA PHE A 303 -4.15 -11.83 -0.37
C PHE A 303 -4.67 -13.24 -0.11
N PRO A 304 -4.11 -13.97 0.86
CA PRO A 304 -4.61 -15.28 1.28
C PRO A 304 -6.09 -15.28 1.69
N ALA A 305 -6.61 -14.17 2.24
CA ALA A 305 -8.02 -14.04 2.60
C ALA A 305 -8.96 -14.19 1.39
N ASP A 306 -8.55 -13.73 0.22
CA ASP A 306 -9.31 -13.90 -1.03
C ASP A 306 -9.43 -15.39 -1.38
N THR A 307 -8.40 -16.18 -1.06
CA THR A 307 -8.41 -17.61 -1.36
C THR A 307 -9.42 -18.39 -0.52
N VAL A 308 -9.61 -17.98 0.73
CA VAL A 308 -10.60 -18.58 1.63
C VAL A 308 -12.02 -18.34 1.11
N ALA A 309 -12.29 -17.13 0.60
CA ALA A 309 -13.62 -16.76 0.10
C ALA A 309 -14.04 -17.53 -1.16
N LEU A 310 -13.07 -17.96 -1.98
CA LEU A 310 -13.29 -18.64 -3.25
C LEU A 310 -13.05 -20.15 -3.22
N GLY A 311 -12.34 -20.66 -2.21
CA GLY A 311 -12.06 -22.09 -2.06
C GLY A 311 -11.32 -22.63 -3.28
N SER A 312 -11.75 -23.78 -3.82
CA SER A 312 -11.10 -24.42 -4.97
C SER A 312 -11.13 -23.59 -6.27
N LEU A 313 -11.97 -22.54 -6.37
CA LEU A 313 -12.04 -21.68 -7.55
C LEU A 313 -10.79 -20.83 -7.77
N VAL A 314 -9.88 -20.79 -6.79
CA VAL A 314 -8.61 -20.07 -6.87
C VAL A 314 -7.53 -20.89 -7.58
N ASN A 315 -7.74 -22.21 -7.68
CA ASN A 315 -6.70 -23.11 -8.16
C ASN A 315 -6.32 -22.74 -9.59
N ASN A 316 -5.03 -22.57 -9.81
CA ASN A 316 -4.46 -22.15 -11.10
C ASN A 316 -4.95 -20.79 -11.62
N VAL A 317 -5.50 -19.91 -10.77
CA VAL A 317 -5.64 -18.50 -11.14
C VAL A 317 -4.28 -17.83 -11.02
N ALA A 318 -3.84 -17.20 -12.11
CA ALA A 318 -2.57 -16.47 -12.17
C ALA A 318 -2.78 -14.99 -11.84
N THR A 319 -1.73 -14.33 -11.39
CA THR A 319 -1.69 -12.90 -11.09
C THR A 319 -0.24 -12.42 -11.12
N ASP A 320 -0.02 -11.12 -10.96
CA ASP A 320 1.28 -10.53 -10.69
C ASP A 320 1.60 -10.57 -9.19
N SER A 321 2.89 -10.56 -8.89
CA SER A 321 3.36 -10.36 -7.53
C SER A 321 4.52 -9.38 -7.50
N TRP A 322 4.32 -8.25 -6.81
CA TRP A 322 5.32 -7.21 -6.65
C TRP A 322 6.20 -7.39 -5.40
N TRP A 323 5.80 -8.29 -4.49
CA TRP A 323 6.58 -8.63 -3.32
C TRP A 323 6.21 -10.02 -2.79
N GLY A 324 7.22 -10.74 -2.29
CA GLY A 324 7.05 -12.03 -1.63
C GLY A 324 8.36 -12.54 -1.01
N PRO A 325 8.33 -13.64 -0.24
CA PRO A 325 9.51 -14.21 0.41
C PRO A 325 10.57 -14.73 -0.58
N PHE A 326 10.19 -14.94 -1.84
CA PHE A 326 11.07 -15.36 -2.94
C PHE A 326 11.90 -14.20 -3.54
N MET A 327 11.58 -12.95 -3.18
CA MET A 327 12.33 -11.79 -3.66
C MET A 327 13.70 -11.70 -2.96
N PRO A 328 14.81 -11.45 -3.68
CA PRO A 328 16.17 -11.39 -3.11
C PRO A 328 16.45 -10.06 -2.36
N ASN A 329 15.41 -9.37 -1.92
CA ASN A 329 15.48 -8.02 -1.39
C ASN A 329 15.83 -7.99 0.11
N LYS A 330 16.47 -6.90 0.54
CA LYS A 330 16.82 -6.65 1.94
C LYS A 330 16.47 -5.22 2.32
N SER A 331 16.00 -5.06 3.55
CA SER A 331 15.77 -3.75 4.17
C SER A 331 17.03 -2.91 4.17
N SER A 332 16.88 -1.66 3.75
CA SER A 332 17.86 -0.58 3.87
C SER A 332 17.97 -0.02 5.29
N LEU A 333 17.02 -0.34 6.19
CA LEU A 333 17.03 0.12 7.59
C LEU A 333 17.85 -0.79 8.50
N ASP A 334 17.80 -2.11 8.28
CA ASP A 334 18.39 -3.10 9.19
C ASP A 334 18.95 -4.37 8.50
N GLY A 335 18.86 -4.48 7.18
CA GLY A 335 19.35 -5.63 6.41
C GLY A 335 18.45 -6.87 6.47
N GLN A 336 17.28 -6.81 7.12
CA GLN A 336 16.32 -7.92 7.15
C GLN A 336 15.89 -8.30 5.72
N SER A 337 15.89 -9.58 5.39
CA SER A 337 15.45 -10.07 4.07
C SER A 337 13.92 -10.09 3.93
N ALA A 338 13.43 -10.05 2.69
CA ALA A 338 12.00 -10.23 2.39
C ALA A 338 11.44 -11.56 2.95
N SER A 339 12.21 -12.65 2.84
CA SER A 339 11.87 -13.94 3.43
C SER A 339 11.77 -13.87 4.96
N ALA A 340 12.70 -13.19 5.63
CA ALA A 340 12.66 -13.04 7.09
C ALA A 340 11.46 -12.18 7.55
N LEU A 341 11.13 -11.10 6.82
CA LEU A 341 9.96 -10.28 7.11
C LEU A 341 8.65 -11.08 6.95
N ALA A 342 8.51 -11.84 5.85
CA ALA A 342 7.37 -12.72 5.62
C ALA A 342 7.23 -13.75 6.74
N ASN A 343 8.32 -14.44 7.11
CA ASN A 343 8.31 -15.44 8.17
C ASN A 343 7.93 -14.84 9.53
N ALA A 344 8.44 -13.64 9.85
CA ALA A 344 8.09 -12.94 11.08
C ALA A 344 6.59 -12.58 11.12
N PHE A 345 6.03 -12.08 10.01
CA PHE A 345 4.59 -11.82 9.90
C PHE A 345 3.77 -13.09 10.18
N GLN A 346 4.12 -14.21 9.53
CA GLN A 346 3.38 -15.46 9.71
C GLN A 346 3.49 -16.03 11.13
N ALA A 347 4.66 -15.90 11.75
CA ALA A 347 4.88 -16.35 13.12
C ALA A 347 4.09 -15.52 14.14
N GLN A 348 4.05 -14.20 13.96
CA GLN A 348 3.40 -13.29 14.91
C GLN A 348 1.88 -13.26 14.76
N THR A 349 1.36 -13.36 13.54
CA THR A 349 -0.08 -13.21 13.26
C THR A 349 -0.80 -14.54 13.09
N GLY A 350 -0.06 -15.61 12.80
CA GLY A 350 -0.63 -16.90 12.40
C GLY A 350 -1.12 -16.95 10.94
N ASN A 351 -1.27 -15.80 10.27
CA ASN A 351 -1.75 -15.67 8.90
C ASN A 351 -0.65 -15.94 7.87
N GLN A 352 -1.02 -16.26 6.63
CA GLN A 352 -0.06 -16.33 5.51
C GLN A 352 0.38 -14.92 5.11
N TRP A 353 1.63 -14.77 4.68
CA TRP A 353 2.19 -13.46 4.27
C TRP A 353 1.34 -12.80 3.17
N VAL A 354 1.36 -11.46 3.15
CA VAL A 354 0.64 -10.63 2.16
C VAL A 354 1.61 -9.72 1.43
N GLN A 355 1.34 -9.43 0.16
CA GLN A 355 2.25 -8.64 -0.68
C GLN A 355 2.45 -7.20 -0.17
N SER A 356 1.40 -6.60 0.37
CA SER A 356 1.40 -5.20 0.80
C SER A 356 2.41 -4.89 1.90
N ILE A 357 2.84 -5.87 2.73
CA ILE A 357 3.84 -5.59 3.77
C ILE A 357 5.16 -5.09 3.21
N GLY A 358 5.57 -5.55 2.03
CA GLY A 358 6.79 -5.07 1.38
C GLY A 358 6.71 -3.60 0.96
N SER A 359 5.60 -3.22 0.32
CA SER A 359 5.36 -1.86 -0.15
C SER A 359 5.15 -0.90 1.02
N THR A 360 4.34 -1.29 2.01
CA THR A 360 4.14 -0.49 3.23
C THR A 360 5.46 -0.30 3.96
N TYR A 361 6.33 -1.32 4.04
CA TYR A 361 7.66 -1.18 4.65
C TYR A 361 8.52 -0.19 3.85
N SER A 362 8.53 -0.30 2.53
CA SER A 362 9.33 0.55 1.63
C SER A 362 8.91 2.03 1.68
N LEU A 363 7.63 2.35 1.96
CA LEU A 363 7.21 3.74 2.22
C LEU A 363 8.05 4.40 3.32
N PHE A 364 8.31 3.66 4.41
CA PHE A 364 9.09 4.16 5.54
C PHE A 364 10.58 4.23 5.22
N GLU A 365 11.11 3.29 4.44
CA GLU A 365 12.49 3.38 3.96
C GLU A 365 12.73 4.64 3.12
N VAL A 366 11.87 4.88 2.13
CA VAL A 366 11.95 6.06 1.26
C VAL A 366 11.76 7.35 2.06
N ALA A 367 10.80 7.38 3.00
CA ALA A 367 10.59 8.53 3.88
C ALA A 367 11.85 8.86 4.68
N GLN A 368 12.49 7.85 5.28
CA GLN A 368 13.76 8.01 6.00
C GLN A 368 14.85 8.60 5.10
N LYS A 369 14.98 8.11 3.85
CA LYS A 369 15.94 8.65 2.89
C LYS A 369 15.69 10.11 2.56
N ALA A 370 14.44 10.50 2.30
CA ALA A 370 14.11 11.89 1.99
C ALA A 370 14.35 12.83 3.17
N PHE A 371 13.90 12.48 4.38
CA PHE A 371 14.09 13.32 5.57
C PHE A 371 15.56 13.49 5.97
N THR A 372 16.39 12.47 5.75
CA THR A 372 17.82 12.53 6.08
C THR A 372 18.69 13.16 5.00
N ALA A 373 18.12 13.47 3.83
CA ALA A 373 18.81 14.14 2.73
C ALA A 373 18.71 15.68 2.77
N VAL A 374 17.86 16.24 3.63
CA VAL A 374 17.63 17.69 3.74
C VAL A 374 18.40 18.30 4.92
N SER A 375 18.42 19.63 5.01
CA SER A 375 18.99 20.36 6.16
C SER A 375 17.96 20.65 7.26
N ASP A 376 16.68 20.75 6.89
CA ASP A 376 15.56 20.94 7.81
C ASP A 376 14.43 19.97 7.44
N PRO A 377 14.11 18.98 8.30
CA PRO A 377 13.05 18.03 8.00
C PRO A 377 11.64 18.63 8.05
N HIS A 378 11.49 19.88 8.52
CA HIS A 378 10.23 20.62 8.51
C HIS A 378 10.06 21.50 7.26
N ASP A 379 11.12 21.66 6.43
CA ASP A 379 11.00 22.29 5.12
C ASP A 379 10.34 21.29 4.14
N LYS A 380 9.01 21.37 4.09
CA LYS A 380 8.14 20.54 3.25
C LYS A 380 8.53 20.60 1.77
N LYS A 381 8.98 21.75 1.26
CA LYS A 381 9.39 21.85 -0.15
C LYS A 381 10.72 21.15 -0.37
N ALA A 382 11.68 21.31 0.54
CA ALA A 382 12.96 20.61 0.46
C ALA A 382 12.79 19.09 0.56
N VAL A 383 11.94 18.61 1.48
CA VAL A 383 11.64 17.17 1.65
C VAL A 383 10.96 16.60 0.41
N ALA A 384 10.00 17.32 -0.19
CA ALA A 384 9.39 16.91 -1.44
C ALA A 384 10.40 16.83 -2.59
N HIS A 385 11.27 17.84 -2.73
CA HIS A 385 12.35 17.79 -3.72
C HIS A 385 13.31 16.62 -3.46
N ALA A 386 13.62 16.32 -2.21
CA ALA A 386 14.44 15.16 -1.85
C ALA A 386 13.77 13.83 -2.25
N LEU A 387 12.45 13.68 -2.06
CA LEU A 387 11.69 12.50 -2.49
C LEU A 387 11.83 12.23 -3.99
N HIS A 388 11.73 13.27 -4.84
CA HIS A 388 11.91 13.15 -6.30
C HIS A 388 13.29 12.61 -6.70
N ASN A 389 14.28 12.74 -5.82
CA ASN A 389 15.67 12.34 -6.06
C ASN A 389 16.09 11.08 -5.30
N VAL A 390 15.17 10.42 -4.57
CA VAL A 390 15.51 9.17 -3.90
C VAL A 390 15.91 8.11 -4.93
N ASN A 391 17.07 7.51 -4.69
CA ASN A 391 17.58 6.35 -5.40
C ASN A 391 18.17 5.39 -4.37
N TYR A 392 17.52 4.26 -4.14
CA TYR A 392 17.95 3.28 -3.14
C TYR A 392 17.53 1.86 -3.51
N SER A 393 18.06 0.88 -2.79
CA SER A 393 17.58 -0.50 -2.81
C SER A 393 17.16 -0.92 -1.42
N GLY A 394 15.94 -1.46 -1.28
CA GLY A 394 15.35 -1.83 0.00
C GLY A 394 14.42 -3.05 -0.10
N MET A 395 13.38 -3.07 0.72
CA MET A 395 12.46 -4.19 0.88
C MET A 395 11.71 -4.55 -0.41
N CYS A 396 11.34 -3.56 -1.23
CA CYS A 396 10.76 -3.75 -2.57
C CYS A 396 11.80 -3.79 -3.70
N GLY A 397 13.10 -3.82 -3.38
CA GLY A 397 14.18 -3.78 -4.38
C GLY A 397 14.60 -2.35 -4.71
N ALA A 398 15.17 -2.16 -5.90
CA ALA A 398 15.67 -0.86 -6.35
C ALA A 398 14.51 0.07 -6.74
N LEU A 399 14.52 1.30 -6.22
CA LEU A 399 13.58 2.36 -6.57
C LEU A 399 14.37 3.63 -6.91
N ASN A 400 14.04 4.23 -8.06
CA ASN A 400 14.64 5.48 -8.55
C ASN A 400 13.54 6.41 -9.05
N PHE A 401 13.24 7.46 -8.28
CA PHE A 401 12.14 8.40 -8.57
C PHE A 401 12.50 9.43 -9.66
N ALA A 402 13.78 9.62 -9.94
CA ALA A 402 14.26 10.49 -11.01
C ALA A 402 14.29 9.79 -12.39
N GLY A 403 14.20 8.46 -12.41
CA GLY A 403 14.41 7.64 -13.62
C GLY A 403 13.23 6.77 -14.04
N GLY A 404 12.05 6.94 -13.45
CA GLY A 404 10.87 6.16 -13.85
C GLY A 404 10.13 6.69 -15.08
N PRO A 405 8.95 6.13 -15.39
CA PRO A 405 8.22 6.43 -16.64
C PRO A 405 7.57 7.81 -16.66
N ALA A 406 7.51 8.49 -15.52
CA ALA A 406 7.04 9.85 -15.36
C ALA A 406 7.82 10.53 -14.21
N PRO A 407 7.90 11.86 -14.18
CA PRO A 407 8.55 12.58 -13.07
C PRO A 407 7.95 12.17 -11.71
N GLY A 408 8.80 11.78 -10.76
CA GLY A 408 8.39 11.40 -9.41
C GLY A 408 7.76 10.00 -9.31
N VAL A 409 7.84 9.19 -10.35
CA VAL A 409 7.38 7.79 -10.35
C VAL A 409 8.60 6.86 -10.30
N ALA A 410 8.57 5.85 -9.44
CA ALA A 410 9.51 4.72 -9.45
C ALA A 410 8.76 3.39 -9.66
N ILE A 411 9.42 2.39 -10.24
CA ILE A 411 8.80 1.10 -10.58
C ILE A 411 9.33 -0.01 -9.69
N ILE A 412 8.43 -0.81 -9.12
CA ILE A 412 8.75 -2.13 -8.56
C ILE A 412 8.66 -3.14 -9.70
N ASN A 413 9.62 -4.03 -9.90
CA ASN A 413 9.50 -5.05 -10.95
C ASN A 413 8.76 -6.30 -10.42
N PRO A 414 7.55 -6.62 -10.91
CA PRO A 414 6.81 -7.78 -10.45
C PRO A 414 7.31 -9.08 -11.11
N VAL A 415 6.80 -10.20 -10.60
CA VAL A 415 6.86 -11.53 -11.23
C VAL A 415 5.46 -12.04 -11.49
N GLY A 416 5.27 -12.95 -12.45
CA GLY A 416 4.01 -13.67 -12.60
C GLY A 416 3.96 -14.84 -11.62
N VAL A 417 2.88 -14.91 -10.84
CA VAL A 417 2.61 -16.00 -9.89
C VAL A 417 1.30 -16.71 -10.24
N GLN A 418 1.15 -17.92 -9.73
CA GLN A 418 -0.08 -18.67 -9.81
C GLN A 418 -0.43 -19.26 -8.45
N TRP A 419 -1.69 -19.14 -8.05
CA TRP A 419 -2.19 -19.81 -6.86
C TRP A 419 -2.27 -21.32 -7.10
N LYS A 420 -1.57 -22.08 -6.28
CA LYS A 420 -1.52 -23.54 -6.31
C LYS A 420 -2.10 -24.09 -5.03
N ALA A 421 -2.82 -25.20 -5.14
CA ALA A 421 -3.16 -26.01 -3.97
C ALA A 421 -1.87 -26.43 -3.24
N ALA A 422 -1.90 -26.34 -1.92
CA ALA A 422 -0.78 -26.65 -1.05
C ALA A 422 -1.18 -27.66 0.02
N THR A 423 -0.22 -28.48 0.44
CA THR A 423 -0.39 -29.48 1.51
C THR A 423 0.14 -28.99 2.87
N GLY A 424 0.65 -27.75 2.91
CA GLY A 424 1.21 -27.13 4.10
C GLY A 424 0.17 -26.52 5.03
N LYS A 425 0.62 -25.58 5.87
CA LYS A 425 -0.23 -24.85 6.84
C LYS A 425 -1.42 -24.14 6.18
N PHE A 426 -1.25 -23.67 4.95
CA PHE A 426 -2.27 -22.95 4.19
C PHE A 426 -2.71 -23.80 3.00
N PRO A 427 -4.01 -23.80 2.64
CA PRO A 427 -4.55 -24.64 1.57
C PRO A 427 -4.08 -24.21 0.17
N PHE A 428 -3.62 -22.96 0.03
CA PHE A 428 -3.12 -22.41 -1.20
C PHE A 428 -1.84 -21.60 -0.97
N GLU A 429 -0.98 -21.57 -1.98
CA GLU A 429 0.21 -20.72 -2.00
C GLU A 429 0.45 -20.14 -3.38
N MET A 430 0.99 -18.92 -3.43
CA MET A 430 1.48 -18.35 -4.66
C MET A 430 2.82 -19.00 -5.02
N LYS A 431 2.94 -19.48 -6.26
CA LYS A 431 4.20 -19.93 -6.84
C LYS A 431 4.60 -19.04 -8.00
N VAL A 432 5.89 -18.70 -8.07
CA VAL A 432 6.43 -17.97 -9.23
C VAL A 432 6.41 -18.86 -10.47
N VAL A 433 5.73 -18.40 -11.53
CA VAL A 433 5.57 -19.11 -12.81
C VAL A 433 6.07 -18.30 -14.02
N ASP A 434 6.32 -17.00 -13.83
CA ASP A 434 6.96 -16.10 -14.79
C ASP A 434 7.89 -15.13 -14.08
N ASN A 435 9.10 -14.91 -14.60
CA ASN A 435 10.07 -13.96 -14.06
C ASN A 435 10.62 -13.02 -15.14
N SER A 436 9.88 -12.83 -16.25
CA SER A 436 10.35 -12.08 -17.42
C SER A 436 10.71 -10.63 -17.07
N LEU A 437 9.97 -10.02 -16.15
CA LEU A 437 10.22 -8.66 -15.67
C LEU A 437 11.23 -8.58 -14.52
N ASN A 438 11.51 -9.70 -13.85
CA ASN A 438 12.41 -9.76 -12.71
C ASN A 438 13.22 -11.08 -12.69
N PRO A 439 14.22 -11.22 -13.58
CA PRO A 439 14.95 -12.47 -13.77
C PRO A 439 15.83 -12.86 -12.56
N ALA A 440 15.99 -11.98 -11.58
CA ALA A 440 16.68 -12.29 -10.33
C ALA A 440 15.86 -13.24 -9.44
N VAL A 441 14.55 -13.36 -9.66
CA VAL A 441 13.66 -14.27 -8.94
C VAL A 441 13.61 -15.61 -9.67
N LYS A 442 13.65 -16.72 -8.91
CA LYS A 442 13.58 -18.06 -9.48
C LYS A 442 12.13 -18.47 -9.78
N ILE A 443 11.94 -19.20 -10.88
CA ILE A 443 10.69 -19.90 -11.16
C ILE A 443 10.55 -21.06 -10.16
N GLU A 444 9.37 -21.20 -9.56
CA GLU A 444 9.07 -22.20 -8.52
C GLU A 444 8.10 -23.28 -9.01
N ALA A 445 7.29 -22.99 -10.02
CA ALA A 445 6.34 -23.94 -10.59
C ALA A 445 6.13 -23.73 -12.09
N LYS A 446 5.59 -24.76 -12.75
CA LYS A 446 5.08 -24.64 -14.11
C LYS A 446 3.74 -23.91 -14.10
N LEU A 447 3.55 -23.01 -15.06
CA LEU A 447 2.24 -22.41 -15.34
C LEU A 447 1.27 -23.48 -15.87
N GLU A 448 0.08 -23.53 -15.31
CA GLU A 448 -0.99 -24.45 -15.71
C GLU A 448 -2.26 -23.70 -16.12
N PRO A 449 -3.15 -24.29 -16.95
CA PRO A 449 -4.45 -23.71 -17.22
C PRO A 449 -5.29 -23.54 -15.96
N THR A 450 -6.13 -22.50 -15.91
CA THR A 450 -7.09 -22.27 -14.82
C THR A 450 -8.25 -23.28 -14.86
N ASN A 451 -8.64 -23.71 -16.06
CA ASN A 451 -9.67 -24.73 -16.31
C ASN A 451 -9.03 -26.01 -16.94
N PRO A 452 -8.18 -26.72 -16.20
CA PRO A 452 -7.36 -27.82 -16.74
C PRO A 452 -8.16 -28.87 -17.51
#